data_AF-A0A3N5JG05-F1
#
_entry.id   AF-A0A3N5JG05-F1
#
_cell.length_a   1.000
_cell.length_b   1.000
_cell.length_c   1.000
_cell.angle_alpha   90.00
_cell.angle_beta   90.00
_cell.angle_gamma   90.00
#
_symmetry.space_group_name_H-M   'P 1'
#
loop_
_entity.id
_entity.type
_entity.pdbx_description
1 polymer ?
#
loop_
_entity_poly.entity_id
_entity_poly.type
_entity_poly.pdbx_seq_one_letter_code
_entity_poly.pdbx_strand_id
1 'polypeptide(L)' 'MCRKSSAAPTAALLAAALLLSACAADTIEDRRFGQQVVCHDGKTLTVSNADSFVHLNHGDSPGPCPED' A
#
# COMPACT_ATOMS: atom_id res chain seq x y z
N MET A 1 31.41 0.29 -44.70
CA MET A 1 30.51 0.47 -43.54
C MET A 1 30.38 -0.86 -42.79
N CYS A 2 30.64 -0.88 -41.48
CA CYS A 2 30.01 -1.74 -40.48
C CYS A 2 30.60 -1.39 -39.11
N ARG A 3 29.96 -0.45 -38.38
CA ARG A 3 30.26 -0.25 -36.96
C ARG A 3 29.58 -1.37 -36.19
N LYS A 4 30.38 -2.30 -35.66
CA LYS A 4 29.88 -3.37 -34.78
C LYS A 4 29.70 -2.77 -33.39
N SER A 5 28.48 -2.34 -33.09
CA SER A 5 28.10 -1.91 -31.75
C SER A 5 28.23 -3.09 -30.79
N SER A 6 29.27 -3.06 -29.95
CA SER A 6 29.39 -3.95 -28.80
C SER A 6 28.51 -3.37 -27.69
N ALA A 7 27.27 -3.86 -27.58
CA ALA A 7 26.41 -3.53 -26.45
C ALA A 7 26.94 -4.26 -25.21
N ALA A 8 27.38 -3.50 -24.21
CA ALA A 8 27.84 -4.03 -22.94
C ALA A 8 26.69 -4.76 -22.21
N PRO A 9 26.92 -5.94 -21.61
CA PRO A 9 25.89 -6.73 -20.93
C PRO A 9 25.37 -6.09 -19.63
N THR A 10 25.98 -4.99 -19.19
CA THR A 10 25.65 -4.28 -17.95
C THR A 10 24.28 -3.60 -18.01
N ALA A 11 23.88 -3.05 -19.17
CA ALA A 11 22.60 -2.37 -19.31
C ALA A 11 21.39 -3.32 -19.16
N ALA A 12 21.53 -4.56 -19.62
CA ALA A 12 20.47 -5.56 -19.53
C ALA A 12 20.24 -6.05 -18.09
N LEU A 13 21.32 -6.20 -17.31
CA LEU A 13 21.26 -6.59 -15.90
C LEU A 13 20.65 -5.49 -15.01
N LEU A 14 20.99 -4.23 -15.27
CA LEU A 14 20.42 -3.08 -14.58
C LEU A 14 18.92 -2.89 -14.90
N ALA A 15 18.50 -3.11 -16.14
CA ALA A 15 17.10 -3.06 -16.53
C ALA A 15 16.25 -4.16 -15.88
N ALA A 16 16.80 -5.37 -15.74
CA ALA A 16 16.12 -6.47 -15.05
C ALA A 16 15.88 -6.16 -13.56
N ALA A 17 16.86 -5.59 -12.85
CA ALA A 17 16.72 -5.25 -11.43
C ALA A 17 15.63 -4.19 -11.17
N LEU A 18 15.44 -3.24 -12.07
CA LEU A 18 14.39 -2.21 -11.97
C LEU A 18 12.97 -2.78 -12.13
N LEU A 19 12.80 -3.81 -12.96
CA LEU A 19 11.49 -4.44 -13.19
C LEU A 19 11.01 -5.29 -12.01
N LEU A 20 11.93 -5.91 -11.25
CA LEU A 20 11.56 -6.68 -10.06
C LEU A 20 11.18 -5.81 -8.86
N SER A 21 11.63 -4.55 -8.81
CA SER A 21 11.37 -3.65 -7.68
C SER A 21 10.01 -2.93 -7.76
N ALA A 22 9.29 -3.04 -8.88
CA ALA A 22 8.00 -2.37 -9.09
C ALA A 22 6.81 -3.09 -8.41
N CYS A 23 7.00 -4.33 -7.94
CA CYS A 23 5.91 -5.17 -7.44
C CYS A 23 5.77 -5.16 -5.90
N ALA A 24 6.57 -4.37 -5.17
CA ALA A 24 6.67 -4.47 -3.71
C ALA A 24 6.40 -3.17 -2.94
N ALA A 25 5.99 -2.09 -3.61
CA ALA A 25 5.70 -0.82 -2.93
C ALA A 25 4.24 -0.77 -2.43
N ASP A 26 3.90 -1.63 -1.47
CA ASP A 26 2.64 -1.48 -0.71
C ASP A 26 2.91 -0.49 0.44
N THR A 27 2.58 0.79 0.21
CA THR A 27 2.69 1.83 1.23
C THR A 27 1.37 1.97 1.99
N ILE A 28 1.45 2.24 3.28
CA ILE A 28 0.26 2.44 4.13
C ILE A 28 -0.57 3.63 3.65
N GLU A 29 0.06 4.64 3.05
CA GLU A 29 -0.64 5.77 2.43
C GLU A 29 -1.53 5.37 1.25
N ASP A 30 -1.13 4.41 0.42
CA ASP A 30 -1.93 3.95 -0.72
C ASP A 30 -3.21 3.20 -0.27
N ARG A 31 -3.12 2.47 0.84
CA ARG A 31 -4.29 1.79 1.40
C ARG A 31 -5.32 2.75 2.01
N ARG A 32 -5.04 4.05 2.18
CA ARG A 32 -5.99 5.01 2.78
C ARG A 32 -7.19 5.29 1.87
N PHE A 33 -7.07 5.10 0.56
CA PHE A 33 -8.19 5.30 -0.37
C PHE A 33 -9.29 4.22 -0.22
N GLY A 34 -8.96 3.09 0.39
CA GLY A 34 -9.87 1.96 0.61
C GLY A 34 -10.12 1.63 2.08
N GLN A 35 -9.72 2.48 3.03
CA GLN A 35 -9.82 2.19 4.46
C GLN A 35 -10.35 3.36 5.27
N GLN A 36 -11.04 3.05 6.37
CA GLN A 36 -11.56 4.00 7.35
C GLN A 36 -10.98 3.69 8.74
N VAL A 37 -10.72 4.75 9.51
CA VAL A 37 -10.34 4.62 10.93
C VAL A 37 -11.61 4.52 11.78
N VAL A 38 -11.64 3.56 12.71
CA VAL A 38 -12.73 3.38 13.67
C VAL A 38 -12.17 3.13 15.08
N CYS A 39 -12.96 3.45 16.10
CA CYS A 39 -12.72 3.09 17.49
C CYS A 39 -13.56 1.86 17.85
N HIS A 40 -12.88 0.77 18.19
CA HIS A 40 -13.48 -0.52 18.55
C HIS A 40 -12.95 -0.93 19.93
N ASP A 41 -13.82 -0.98 20.94
CA ASP A 41 -13.47 -1.38 22.30
C ASP A 41 -12.23 -0.63 22.87
N GLY A 42 -12.17 0.69 22.67
CA GLY A 42 -11.05 1.53 23.12
C GLY A 42 -9.77 1.39 22.30
N LYS A 43 -9.81 0.69 21.16
CA LYS A 43 -8.68 0.51 20.25
C LYS A 43 -8.97 1.20 18.92
N THR A 44 -8.02 2.04 18.49
CA THR A 44 -8.06 2.65 17.16
C THR A 44 -7.65 1.63 16.11
N LEU A 45 -8.55 1.28 15.21
CA LEU A 45 -8.33 0.34 14.12
C LEU A 45 -8.41 1.05 12.76
N THR A 46 -7.73 0.50 11.76
CA THR A 46 -7.93 0.85 10.35
C THR A 46 -8.60 -0.34 9.68
N VAL A 47 -9.80 -0.14 9.16
CA VAL A 47 -10.63 -1.18 8.55
C VAL A 47 -10.86 -0.85 7.08
N SER A 48 -11.17 -1.84 6.25
CA SER A 48 -11.58 -1.60 4.86
C SER A 48 -12.86 -0.76 4.81
N ASN A 49 -12.97 0.13 3.82
CA ASN A 49 -14.22 0.84 3.52
C ASN A 49 -15.36 -0.13 3.15
N ALA A 50 -15.03 -1.31 2.60
CA ALA A 50 -16.03 -2.35 2.34
C ALA A 50 -16.62 -2.94 3.63
N ASP A 51 -15.81 -2.97 4.70
CA ASP A 51 -16.19 -3.56 6.00
C ASP A 51 -16.65 -2.49 7.00
N SER A 52 -16.46 -1.20 6.72
CA SER A 52 -16.75 -0.13 7.67
C SER A 52 -18.22 -0.10 8.09
N PHE A 53 -19.13 -0.43 7.18
CA PHE A 53 -20.55 -0.56 7.51
C PHE A 53 -20.81 -1.60 8.60
N VAL A 54 -20.14 -2.75 8.53
CA VAL A 54 -20.29 -3.84 9.53
C VAL A 54 -19.74 -3.40 10.88
N HIS A 55 -18.57 -2.76 10.88
CA HIS A 55 -17.94 -2.21 12.08
C HIS A 55 -18.86 -1.20 12.78
N LEU A 56 -19.39 -0.21 12.05
CA LEU A 56 -20.29 0.80 12.60
C LEU A 56 -21.63 0.19 13.07
N ASN A 57 -22.16 -0.80 12.34
CA ASN A 57 -23.39 -1.50 12.73
C ASN A 57 -23.22 -2.35 14.01
N HIS A 58 -21.99 -2.79 14.31
CA HIS A 58 -21.68 -3.55 15.52
C HIS A 58 -21.33 -2.68 16.73
N GLY A 59 -21.30 -1.35 16.59
CA GLY A 59 -21.10 -0.41 17.69
C GLY A 59 -19.76 0.32 17.69
N ASP A 60 -18.93 0.12 16.66
CA ASP A 60 -17.71 0.89 16.49
C ASP A 60 -18.05 2.36 16.22
N SER A 61 -17.20 3.26 16.71
CA SER A 61 -17.35 4.68 16.44
C SER A 61 -16.44 5.11 15.29
N PRO A 62 -16.89 6.01 14.39
CA PRO A 62 -16.04 6.51 13.32
C PRO A 62 -14.91 7.38 13.89
N GLY A 63 -13.69 7.22 13.37
CA GLY A 63 -12.51 7.96 13.79
C GLY A 63 -11.68 7.27 14.89
N PRO A 64 -10.62 7.93 15.39
CA PRO A 64 -9.79 7.38 16.46
C PRO A 64 -10.55 7.34 17.80
N CYS A 65 -10.08 6.50 18.72
CA CYS A 65 -10.57 6.55 20.10
C CYS A 65 -10.13 7.85 20.80
N PRO A 66 -10.93 8.35 21.75
CA PRO A 66 -10.52 9.47 22.58
C PRO A 66 -9.24 9.13 23.35
N GLU A 67 -8.33 10.08 23.44
CA GLU A 67 -7.26 10.07 24.43
C GLU A 67 -7.88 10.21 25.84
N ASP A 68 -7.42 9.39 26.79
CA ASP A 68 -7.83 9.43 28.21
C ASP A 68 -7.45 10.75 28.92
#